data_AF-A0AAD1BIJ7-F1
#
_entry.id   AF-A0AAD1BIJ7-F1
#
_cell.length_a   1.000
_cell.length_b   1.000
_cell.length_c   1.000
_cell.angle_alpha   90.00
_cell.angle_beta   90.00
_cell.angle_gamma   90.00
#
_symmetry.space_group_name_H-M   'P 1'
#
loop_
_entity.id
_entity.type
_entity.pdbx_description
1 polymer ?
#
loop_
_entity_poly.entity_id
_entity_poly.type
_entity_poly.pdbx_seq_one_letter_code
_entity_poly.pdbx_strand_id
1 'polypeptide(L)'
;MMTKIEMEAMEAVIGIHKELARQNEIDWEQRRYEIAKECLPTVYQTALEIAKKTGVIEEPKDIVAVAVDLADVLIENLKKDKE
;
A
#
# COMPACT_ATOMS: atom_id res chain seq x y z
N MET A 1 13.60 42.50 13.67
CA MET A 1 12.29 42.06 14.20
C MET A 1 11.42 41.80 12.99
N MET A 2 10.80 40.63 12.90
CA MET A 2 9.90 40.27 11.79
C MET A 2 8.58 41.04 11.95
N THR A 3 8.01 41.53 10.85
CA THR A 3 6.73 42.26 10.85
C THR A 3 5.57 41.31 11.08
N LYS A 4 4.43 41.85 11.54
CA LYS A 4 3.21 41.08 11.76
C LYS A 4 2.72 40.38 10.49
N ILE A 5 2.84 41.06 9.34
CA ILE A 5 2.45 40.51 8.03
C ILE A 5 3.37 39.34 7.65
N GLU A 6 4.68 39.45 7.89
CA GLU A 6 5.62 38.36 7.63
C GLU A 6 5.37 37.15 8.53
N MET A 7 4.97 37.35 9.80
CA MET A 7 4.58 36.26 10.70
C MET A 7 3.31 35.54 10.22
N GLU A 8 2.25 36.29 9.90
CA GLU A 8 0.99 35.73 9.40
C GLU A 8 1.17 35.01 8.06
N ALA A 9 2.01 35.55 7.17
CA ALA A 9 2.36 34.90 5.91
C ALA A 9 3.10 33.57 6.14
N MET A 10 4.03 33.52 7.10
CA MET A 10 4.77 32.30 7.42
C MET A 10 3.87 31.22 8.05
N GLU A 11 2.94 31.61 8.93
CA GLU A 11 1.93 30.68 9.49
C GLU A 11 1.02 30.09 8.39
N ALA A 12 0.57 30.92 7.44
CA ALA A 12 -0.23 30.46 6.32
C ALA A 12 0.53 29.47 5.43
N VAL A 13 1.81 29.74 5.13
CA VAL A 13 2.67 28.84 4.34
C VAL A 13 2.88 27.50 5.06
N ILE A 14 3.13 27.52 6.38
CA ILE A 14 3.26 26.30 7.19
C ILE A 14 1.94 25.51 7.16
N GLY A 15 0.80 26.19 7.29
CA GLY A 15 -0.53 25.56 7.22
C GLY A 15 -0.77 24.87 5.88
N ILE A 16 -0.49 25.56 4.77
CA ILE A 16 -0.61 25.00 3.42
C ILE A 16 0.31 23.78 3.26
N HIS A 17 1.57 23.86 3.72
CA HIS A 17 2.51 22.74 3.61
C HIS A 17 2.02 21.50 4.36
N LYS A 18 1.48 21.66 5.58
CA LYS A 18 0.91 20.56 6.36
C LYS A 18 -0.31 19.93 5.69
N GLU A 19 -1.20 20.75 5.14
CA GLU A 19 -2.39 20.25 4.46
C GLU A 19 -2.04 19.55 3.15
N LEU A 20 -1.08 20.08 2.38
CA LEU A 20 -0.54 19.41 1.20
C LEU A 20 0.14 18.08 1.54
N ALA A 21 0.90 18.02 2.64
CA ALA A 21 1.49 16.77 3.10
C ALA A 21 0.42 15.73 3.44
N ARG A 22 -0.63 16.14 4.17
CA ARG A 22 -1.76 15.29 4.56
C ARG A 22 -2.58 14.80 3.37
N GLN A 23 -2.84 15.66 2.37
CA GLN A 23 -3.53 15.27 1.14
C GLN A 23 -2.73 14.30 0.29
N ASN A 24 -1.41 14.29 0.44
CA ASN A 24 -0.50 13.36 -0.24
C ASN A 24 -0.14 12.15 0.62
N GLU A 25 -0.75 11.97 1.80
CA GLU A 25 -0.58 10.75 2.58
C GLU A 25 -1.27 9.59 1.84
N ILE A 26 -0.45 8.63 1.42
CA ILE A 26 -0.95 7.39 0.83
C ILE A 26 -1.56 6.54 1.93
N ASP A 27 -2.82 6.18 1.79
CA ASP A 27 -3.44 5.14 2.61
C ASP A 27 -2.86 3.78 2.20
N TRP A 28 -1.82 3.39 2.93
CA TRP A 28 -1.08 2.15 2.66
C TRP A 28 -1.90 0.90 2.93
N GLU A 29 -2.85 0.93 3.88
CA GLU A 29 -3.70 -0.24 4.15
C GLU A 29 -4.73 -0.42 3.04
N GLN A 30 -5.35 0.67 2.58
CA GLN A 30 -6.21 0.62 1.40
C GLN A 30 -5.42 0.15 0.18
N ARG A 31 -4.19 0.62 -0.01
CA ARG A 31 -3.35 0.19 -1.14
C ARG A 31 -3.00 -1.30 -1.04
N ARG A 32 -2.68 -1.79 0.16
CA ARG A 32 -2.40 -3.20 0.44
C ARG A 32 -3.58 -4.09 0.09
N TYR A 33 -4.79 -3.71 0.54
CA TYR A 33 -6.02 -4.41 0.21
C TYR A 33 -6.24 -4.49 -1.31
N GLU A 34 -6.10 -3.38 -2.03
CA GLU A 34 -6.30 -3.36 -3.48
C GLU A 34 -5.29 -4.25 -4.21
N ILE A 35 -4.01 -4.21 -3.84
CA ILE A 35 -2.97 -5.07 -4.44
C ILE A 35 -3.29 -6.54 -4.16
N ALA A 36 -3.60 -6.91 -2.91
CA ALA A 36 -3.93 -8.29 -2.57
C ALA A 36 -5.16 -8.78 -3.35
N LYS A 37 -6.20 -7.94 -3.47
CA LYS A 37 -7.41 -8.23 -4.26
C LYS A 37 -7.08 -8.47 -5.74
N GLU A 38 -6.18 -7.69 -6.32
CA GLU A 38 -5.73 -7.84 -7.72
C GLU A 38 -4.89 -9.10 -7.92
N CYS A 39 -4.08 -9.49 -6.93
CA CYS A 39 -3.25 -10.70 -6.99
C CYS A 39 -4.06 -11.99 -6.79
N LEU A 40 -5.09 -11.97 -5.94
CA LEU A 40 -5.81 -13.16 -5.49
C LEU A 40 -6.31 -14.10 -6.60
N PRO A 41 -6.89 -13.61 -7.72
CA PRO A 41 -7.32 -14.50 -8.82
C PRO A 41 -6.16 -15.30 -9.42
N THR A 42 -5.01 -14.67 -9.60
CA THR A 42 -3.80 -15.31 -10.17
C THR A 42 -3.22 -16.34 -9.21
N VAL A 43 -3.15 -15.99 -7.92
CA VAL A 43 -2.67 -16.90 -6.86
C VAL A 43 -3.59 -18.12 -6.76
N TYR A 44 -4.91 -17.90 -6.74
CA TYR A 44 -5.89 -18.99 -6.69
C TYR A 44 -5.82 -19.89 -7.93
N GLN A 45 -5.72 -19.32 -9.12
CA GLN A 45 -5.56 -20.09 -10.35
C GLN A 45 -4.29 -20.95 -10.33
N THR A 46 -3.18 -20.41 -9.81
CA THR A 46 -1.92 -21.14 -9.67
C THR A 46 -2.07 -22.31 -8.69
N ALA A 47 -2.74 -22.10 -7.56
CA ALA A 47 -3.01 -23.16 -6.58
C ALA A 47 -3.85 -24.29 -7.20
N LEU A 48 -4.86 -23.98 -8.01
CA LEU A 48 -5.65 -24.98 -8.73
C LEU A 48 -4.80 -25.81 -9.72
N GLU A 49 -3.89 -25.17 -10.45
CA GLU A 49 -2.99 -25.87 -11.37
C GLU A 49 -1.99 -26.79 -10.65
N ILE A 50 -1.52 -26.39 -9.47
CA ILE A 50 -0.69 -27.25 -8.59
C ILE A 50 -1.51 -28.44 -8.10
N ALA A 51 -2.74 -28.21 -7.65
CA ALA A 51 -3.63 -29.26 -7.17
C ALA A 51 -3.93 -30.30 -8.26
N LYS A 52 -4.16 -29.87 -9.50
CA LYS A 52 -4.35 -30.78 -10.64
C LYS A 52 -3.14 -31.68 -10.90
N LYS A 53 -1.92 -31.19 -10.68
CA LYS A 53 -0.68 -31.93 -10.95
C LYS A 53 -0.26 -32.84 -9.80
N THR A 54 -0.51 -32.41 -8.57
CA THR A 54 0.03 -33.05 -7.35
C THR A 54 -1.03 -33.80 -6.55
N GLY A 55 -2.32 -33.50 -6.77
CA GLY A 55 -3.42 -33.97 -5.93
C GLY A 55 -3.54 -33.25 -4.58
N VAL A 56 -2.63 -32.33 -4.25
CA VAL A 56 -2.63 -31.57 -3.00
C VAL A 56 -3.51 -30.33 -3.15
N ILE A 57 -4.51 -30.19 -2.28
CA ILE A 57 -5.41 -29.03 -2.27
C ILE A 57 -4.99 -28.13 -1.11
N GLU A 58 -4.52 -26.93 -1.43
CA GLU A 58 -4.20 -25.90 -0.44
C GLU A 58 -5.47 -25.37 0.23
N GLU A 59 -5.38 -25.02 1.52
CA GLU A 59 -6.50 -24.40 2.21
C GLU A 59 -6.71 -22.95 1.70
N PRO A 60 -7.96 -22.47 1.60
CA PRO A 60 -8.24 -21.11 1.14
C PRO A 60 -7.49 -20.03 1.92
N LYS A 61 -7.27 -20.23 3.22
CA LYS A 61 -6.55 -19.28 4.09
C LYS A 61 -5.10 -19.08 3.64
N ASP A 62 -4.44 -20.14 3.18
CA ASP A 62 -3.03 -20.13 2.78
C ASP A 62 -2.89 -19.47 1.40
N ILE A 63 -3.86 -19.71 0.51
CA ILE A 63 -3.95 -19.01 -0.79
C ILE A 63 -4.16 -17.50 -0.59
N VAL A 64 -5.05 -17.11 0.33
CA VAL A 64 -5.29 -15.69 0.66
C VAL A 64 -4.05 -15.05 1.27
N ALA A 65 -3.35 -15.75 2.17
CA ALA A 65 -2.12 -15.27 2.79
C ALA A 65 -1.05 -14.92 1.74
N VAL A 66 -0.86 -15.75 0.71
CA VAL A 66 0.09 -15.47 -0.37
C VAL A 66 -0.23 -14.16 -1.11
N ALA A 67 -1.49 -13.87 -1.40
CA ALA A 67 -1.86 -12.62 -2.07
C ALA A 67 -1.56 -11.38 -1.20
N VAL A 68 -1.72 -11.52 0.11
CA VAL A 68 -1.41 -10.49 1.09
C VAL A 68 0.10 -10.29 1.22
N ASP A 69 0.87 -11.37 1.31
CA ASP A 69 2.33 -11.33 1.38
C ASP A 69 2.94 -10.67 0.13
N LEU A 70 2.40 -10.95 -1.06
CA LEU A 70 2.80 -10.28 -2.31
C LEU A 70 2.54 -8.77 -2.25
N ALA A 71 1.42 -8.35 -1.65
CA ALA A 71 1.11 -6.94 -1.46
C ALA A 71 2.08 -6.25 -0.50
N ASP A 72 2.41 -6.91 0.62
CA ASP A 72 3.37 -6.41 1.60
C ASP A 72 4.77 -6.25 0.99
N VAL A 73 5.26 -7.25 0.27
CA VAL A 73 6.55 -7.19 -0.45
C VAL A 73 6.57 -6.06 -1.47
N LEU A 74 5.48 -5.87 -2.24
CA LEU A 74 5.42 -4.78 -3.21
C LEU A 74 5.45 -3.41 -2.52
N ILE A 75 4.67 -3.23 -1.44
CA ILE A 75 4.66 -1.98 -0.66
C ILE A 75 6.04 -1.68 -0.06
N GLU A 76 6.72 -2.68 0.50
CA GLU A 76 8.08 -2.51 1.01
C GLU A 76 9.05 -2.04 -0.06
N ASN A 77 8.96 -2.58 -1.29
CA ASN A 77 9.80 -2.11 -2.40
C ASN A 77 9.45 -0.68 -2.83
N LEU A 78 8.15 -0.34 -2.93
CA LEU A 78 7.72 1.01 -3.32
C LEU A 78 8.05 2.09 -2.28
N LYS A 79 8.16 1.71 -0.99
CA LYS A 79 8.58 2.62 0.06
C LYS A 79 10.08 2.90 0.04
N LYS A 80 10.91 1.94 -0.39
CA LYS A 80 12.38 2.13 -0.52
C LYS A 80 12.73 3.16 -1.59
N ASP A 81 11.92 3.30 -2.64
CA ASP A 81 12.13 4.31 -3.68
C ASP A 81 11.80 5.76 -3.22
N LYS A 82 11.34 5.94 -1.98
CA LYS A 82 11.03 7.25 -1.38
C LYS A 82 12.06 7.74 -0.36
N GLU A 83 13.11 6.97 -0.06
CA GLU A 83 14.28 7.38 0.74
C GLU A 83 15.49 7.71 -0.15
#